data_AF-A0A8R7PZV0-F1
#
_entry.id   AF-A0A8R7PZV0-F1
#
_cell.length_a   1.000
_cell.length_b   1.000
_cell.length_c   1.000
_cell.angle_alpha   90.00
_cell.angle_beta   90.00
_cell.angle_gamma   90.00
#
_symmetry.space_group_name_H-M   'P 1'
#
loop_
_entity.id
_entity.type
_entity.pdbx_description
1 polymer ?
#
loop_
_entity_poly.entity_id
_entity_poly.type
_entity_poly.pdbx_seq_one_letter_code
_entity_poly.pdbx_strand_id
1 'polypeptide(L)'
;MEERQAIRALLLLSYLVLITRGINIATMQRETNKEILAHRKVNKTIMMEGGDIYDCIDVSVQPTLDHPLLKYHKIQMEPSSVPVEESIKSPSPNGVLQAHLSIVECPNGMVPILCNN
;
A
#
# COMPACT_ATOMS: atom_id res chain seq x y z
N MET A 1 -4.89 -62.35 4.73
CA MET A 1 -4.77 -61.50 5.95
C MET A 1 -3.55 -60.59 5.82
N GLU A 2 -2.41 -61.16 5.41
CA GLU A 2 -1.16 -60.47 5.02
C GLU A 2 -1.34 -59.31 4.04
N GLU A 3 -2.07 -59.49 2.93
CA GLU A 3 -2.25 -58.42 1.93
C GLU A 3 -2.98 -57.19 2.48
N ARG A 4 -3.95 -57.40 3.38
CA ARG A 4 -4.69 -56.32 4.03
C ARG A 4 -3.82 -55.57 5.04
N GLN A 5 -2.90 -56.26 5.70
CA GLN A 5 -1.91 -55.62 6.58
C GLN A 5 -0.88 -54.83 5.77
N ALA A 6 -0.42 -55.36 4.64
CA ALA A 6 0.51 -54.67 3.76
C ALA A 6 -0.09 -53.39 3.18
N ILE A 7 -1.36 -53.42 2.73
CA ILE A 7 -2.08 -52.23 2.25
C ILE A 7 -2.20 -51.18 3.35
N ARG A 8 -2.56 -51.60 4.58
CA ARG A 8 -2.65 -50.68 5.72
C ARG A 8 -1.30 -50.05 6.07
N ALA A 9 -0.23 -50.83 6.06
CA ALA A 9 1.13 -50.33 6.30
C ALA A 9 1.55 -49.32 5.22
N LEU A 10 1.23 -49.61 3.95
CA LEU A 10 1.52 -48.71 2.83
C LEU A 10 0.79 -47.36 2.95
N LEU A 11 -0.49 -47.39 3.34
CA LEU A 11 -1.30 -46.19 3.57
C LEU A 11 -0.80 -45.35 4.74
N LEU A 12 -0.33 -45.99 5.82
CA LEU A 12 0.25 -45.29 6.96
C LEU A 12 1.59 -44.65 6.60
N LEU A 13 2.44 -45.35 5.84
CA LEU A 13 3.72 -44.82 5.40
C LEU A 13 3.54 -43.64 4.43
N SER A 14 2.60 -43.71 3.48
CA SER A 14 2.34 -42.59 2.57
C SER A 14 1.81 -41.36 3.32
N TYR A 15 0.93 -41.57 4.31
CA TYR A 15 0.41 -40.49 5.16
C TYR A 15 1.52 -39.80 5.97
N LEU A 16 2.46 -40.57 6.55
CA LEU A 16 3.61 -40.02 7.26
C LEU A 16 4.54 -39.22 6.34
N VAL A 17 4.71 -39.64 5.08
CA VAL A 17 5.48 -38.88 4.07
C VAL A 17 4.79 -37.55 3.72
N LEU A 18 3.46 -37.52 3.67
CA LEU A 18 2.69 -36.30 3.42
C LEU A 18 2.72 -35.31 4.60
N ILE A 19 2.81 -35.80 5.84
CA ILE A 19 2.98 -34.94 7.03
C ILE A 19 4.43 -34.41 7.12
N THR A 20 5.42 -35.24 6.83
CA THR A 20 6.85 -34.86 6.98
C THR A 20 7.34 -33.99 5.83
N ARG A 21 6.79 -34.14 4.62
CA ARG A 21 6.92 -33.14 3.56
C ARG A 21 5.98 -32.00 3.87
N GLY A 22 6.43 -31.09 4.73
CA GLY A 22 5.75 -29.83 5.01
C GLY A 22 5.27 -29.23 3.70
N ILE A 23 3.95 -29.10 3.57
CA ILE A 23 3.35 -28.39 2.46
C ILE A 23 3.76 -26.92 2.67
N ASN A 24 4.82 -26.49 1.99
CA ASN A 24 5.06 -25.06 1.74
C ASN A 24 4.00 -24.61 0.74
N ILE A 25 2.72 -24.59 1.15
CA ILE A 25 1.71 -23.75 0.52
C ILE A 25 2.26 -22.36 0.72
N ALA A 26 2.52 -21.67 -0.39
CA ALA A 26 2.86 -20.28 -0.42
C ALA A 26 1.83 -19.46 0.38
N THR A 27 2.03 -19.30 1.67
CA THR A 27 1.34 -18.30 2.50
C THR A 27 2.11 -16.97 2.50
N MET A 28 3.19 -16.86 1.73
CA MET A 28 4.00 -15.66 1.50
C MET A 28 3.28 -14.50 0.80
N GLN A 29 1.98 -14.60 0.50
CA GLN A 29 1.19 -13.45 0.00
C GLN A 29 0.26 -12.85 1.04
N ARG A 30 0.03 -13.50 2.20
CA ARG A 30 -0.87 -12.96 3.23
C ARG A 30 -0.14 -12.21 4.33
N GLU A 31 1.10 -12.60 4.63
CA GLU A 31 1.93 -11.92 5.63
C GLU A 31 2.46 -10.58 5.12
N THR A 32 2.89 -10.50 3.85
CA THR A 32 3.37 -9.26 3.23
C THR A 32 2.31 -8.15 3.26
N ASN A 33 1.07 -8.43 2.87
CA ASN A 33 0.00 -7.42 2.88
C ASN A 33 -0.36 -6.95 4.31
N LYS A 34 -0.32 -7.86 5.30
CA LYS A 34 -0.65 -7.53 6.69
C LYS A 34 0.49 -6.77 7.38
N GLU A 35 1.75 -7.10 7.07
CA GLU A 35 2.91 -6.33 7.49
C GLU A 35 2.98 -4.95 6.81
N ILE A 36 2.71 -4.84 5.51
CA ILE A 36 2.70 -3.55 4.79
C ILE A 36 1.65 -2.60 5.40
N LEU A 37 0.49 -3.12 5.81
CA LEU A 37 -0.54 -2.32 6.47
C LEU A 37 -0.14 -1.93 7.91
N ALA A 38 0.56 -2.81 8.64
CA ALA A 38 1.00 -2.55 10.01
C ALA A 38 2.17 -1.56 10.12
N HIS A 39 2.99 -1.44 9.07
CA HIS A 39 4.11 -0.48 9.01
C HIS A 39 3.68 0.92 8.53
N ARG A 40 2.50 1.06 7.94
CA ARG A 40 1.92 2.37 7.67
C ARG A 40 1.44 2.98 8.97
N LYS A 41 2.25 3.85 9.54
CA LYS A 41 1.84 4.72 10.65
C LYS A 41 0.80 5.70 10.12
N VAL A 42 -0.47 5.27 10.13
CA VAL A 42 -1.61 6.13 9.81
C VAL A 42 -1.78 7.09 10.97
N ASN A 43 -1.52 8.38 10.71
CA ASN A 43 -1.60 9.39 11.75
C ASN A 43 -3.00 9.99 11.85
N LYS A 44 -3.73 10.07 10.73
CA LYS A 44 -5.07 10.64 10.65
C LYS A 44 -5.86 10.01 9.52
N THR A 45 -7.13 9.74 9.75
CA THR A 45 -8.11 9.33 8.73
C THR A 45 -9.05 10.50 8.42
N ILE A 46 -9.40 10.66 7.15
CA ILE A 46 -10.33 11.68 6.67
C ILE A 46 -11.42 10.98 5.85
N MET A 47 -12.68 11.19 6.23
CA MET A 47 -13.84 10.73 5.47
C MET A 47 -14.39 11.90 4.66
N MET A 48 -14.53 11.70 3.37
CA MET A 48 -15.10 12.67 2.45
C MET A 48 -16.62 12.55 2.42
N GLU A 49 -17.31 13.61 2.00
CA GLU A 49 -18.77 13.62 1.83
C GLU A 49 -19.25 12.49 0.89
N GLY A 50 -18.44 12.13 -0.11
CA GLY A 50 -18.71 11.04 -1.05
C GLY A 50 -18.55 9.62 -0.47
N GLY A 51 -18.16 9.48 0.79
CA GLY A 51 -17.94 8.19 1.45
C GLY A 51 -16.53 7.60 1.25
N ASP A 52 -15.68 8.24 0.44
CA ASP A 52 -14.28 7.88 0.32
C ASP A 52 -13.54 8.15 1.64
N ILE A 53 -12.68 7.20 2.04
CA ILE A 53 -11.86 7.31 3.25
C ILE A 53 -10.39 7.38 2.83
N TYR A 54 -9.68 8.34 3.38
CA TYR A 54 -8.26 8.56 3.13
C TYR A 54 -7.46 8.47 4.42
N ASP A 55 -6.36 7.72 4.38
CA ASP A 55 -5.33 7.70 5.39
C ASP A 55 -4.27 8.76 5.07
N CYS A 56 -4.05 9.70 5.98
CA CYS A 56 -2.88 10.56 5.96
C CYS A 56 -1.70 9.80 6.57
N ILE A 57 -0.73 9.52 5.72
CA ILE A 57 0.55 8.90 6.10
C ILE A 57 1.69 9.88 5.89
N ASP A 58 2.79 9.67 6.60
CA ASP A 58 4.02 10.43 6.40
C ASP A 58 4.51 10.30 4.94
N VAL A 59 4.89 11.41 4.32
CA VAL A 59 5.35 11.45 2.92
C VAL A 59 6.55 10.54 2.66
N SER A 60 7.37 10.28 3.69
CA SER A 60 8.54 9.40 3.59
C SER A 60 8.20 7.90 3.53
N VAL A 61 7.00 7.51 3.98
CA VAL A 61 6.58 6.09 4.03
C VAL A 61 5.53 5.76 2.96
N GLN A 62 5.35 6.62 1.96
CA GLN A 62 4.46 6.33 0.85
C GLN A 62 4.99 5.15 0.01
N PRO A 63 4.12 4.25 -0.50
CA PRO A 63 4.56 3.02 -1.19
C PRO A 63 5.43 3.26 -2.41
N THR A 64 5.25 4.40 -3.08
CA THR A 64 6.00 4.75 -4.28
C THR A 64 7.50 4.95 -3.98
N LEU A 65 7.88 5.15 -2.72
CA LEU A 65 9.27 5.28 -2.29
C LEU A 65 9.91 3.96 -1.84
N ASP A 66 9.18 2.84 -1.85
CA ASP A 66 9.69 1.51 -1.44
C ASP A 66 10.63 0.88 -2.48
N HIS A 67 10.92 1.58 -3.57
CA HIS A 67 11.87 1.11 -4.57
C HIS A 67 13.32 1.25 -4.04
N PRO A 68 14.19 0.23 -4.16
CA PRO A 68 15.57 0.29 -3.63
C PRO A 68 16.39 1.50 -4.11
N LEU A 69 16.14 1.96 -5.34
CA LEU A 69 16.78 3.15 -5.91
C LEU A 69 16.39 4.45 -5.20
N LEU A 70 15.30 4.46 -4.44
CA LEU A 70 14.77 5.63 -3.72
C LEU A 70 15.09 5.59 -2.21
N LYS A 71 15.84 4.59 -1.73
CA LYS A 71 16.16 4.41 -0.29
C LYS A 71 16.75 5.64 0.39
N TYR A 72 17.53 6.44 -0.34
CA TYR A 72 18.17 7.67 0.17
C TYR A 72 17.65 8.93 -0.53
N HIS A 73 16.50 8.84 -1.18
CA HIS A 73 15.88 9.98 -1.81
C HIS A 73 15.45 11.00 -0.75
N LYS A 74 16.00 12.22 -0.83
CA LYS A 74 15.59 13.34 0.00
C LYS A 74 14.38 14.02 -0.62
N ILE A 75 13.23 13.94 0.06
CA ILE A 75 12.01 14.62 -0.36
C ILE A 75 12.20 16.12 -0.18
N GLN A 76 11.85 16.88 -1.22
CA GLN A 76 11.81 18.33 -1.20
C GLN A 76 10.35 18.76 -1.06
N MET A 77 9.96 19.24 0.13
CA MET A 77 8.60 19.72 0.39
C MET A 77 8.32 21.05 -0.31
N GLU A 78 9.37 21.83 -0.59
CA GLU A 78 9.32 23.08 -1.30
C GLU A 78 10.41 23.10 -2.38
N PRO A 79 10.18 23.78 -3.52
CA PRO A 79 11.17 23.91 -4.57
C PRO A 79 12.35 24.78 -4.10
N SER A 80 13.55 24.47 -4.57
CA SER A 80 14.76 25.26 -4.26
C SER A 80 14.77 26.66 -4.89
N SER A 81 13.94 26.88 -5.90
CA SER A 81 13.78 28.16 -6.58
C SER A 81 12.36 28.23 -7.15
N VAL A 82 11.71 29.36 -6.97
CA VAL A 82 10.46 29.66 -7.66
C VAL A 82 10.81 30.01 -9.10
N PRO A 83 10.29 29.30 -10.13
CA PRO A 83 10.48 29.73 -11.50
C PRO A 83 9.95 31.15 -11.65
N VAL A 84 10.69 32.01 -12.34
CA VAL A 84 10.23 33.36 -12.67
C VAL A 84 8.91 33.21 -13.42
N GLU A 85 7.82 33.71 -12.85
CA GLU A 85 6.54 33.77 -13.53
C GLU A 85 6.72 34.61 -14.79
N GLU A 86 6.77 33.96 -15.96
CA GLU A 86 6.28 34.61 -17.16
C GLU A 86 4.83 34.94 -16.86
N SER A 87 4.49 36.23 -16.85
CA SER A 87 3.18 36.76 -16.49
C SER A 87 2.07 35.86 -17.02
N ILE A 88 1.53 35.00 -16.16
CA ILE A 88 0.35 34.22 -16.49
C ILE A 88 -0.71 35.29 -16.70
N LYS A 89 -1.16 35.46 -17.95
CA LYS A 89 -2.30 36.32 -18.24
C LYS A 89 -3.37 35.93 -17.24
N SER A 90 -3.77 36.90 -16.42
CA SER A 90 -4.85 36.78 -15.44
C SER A 90 -5.92 35.84 -15.99
N PRO A 91 -6.37 34.82 -15.23
CA PRO A 91 -7.37 33.89 -15.70
C PRO A 91 -8.49 34.68 -16.35
N SER A 92 -8.82 34.34 -17.61
CA SER A 92 -9.96 34.94 -18.30
C SER A 92 -11.16 34.89 -17.34
N PRO A 93 -12.03 35.92 -17.29
CA PRO A 93 -13.26 35.85 -16.49
C PRO A 93 -14.17 34.67 -16.89
N ASN A 94 -13.90 34.04 -18.06
CA ASN A 94 -14.54 32.81 -18.54
C ASN A 94 -13.65 31.56 -18.36
N GLY A 95 -12.61 31.65 -17.54
CA GLY A 95 -11.74 30.54 -17.20
C GLY A 95 -12.56 29.45 -16.54
N VAL A 96 -12.55 28.27 -17.17
CA VAL A 96 -13.25 27.07 -16.68
C VAL A 96 -13.02 26.96 -15.18
N LEU A 97 -14.11 27.03 -14.40
CA LEU A 97 -14.09 26.82 -12.97
C LEU A 97 -13.30 25.54 -12.74
N GLN A 98 -12.18 25.68 -12.04
CA GLN A 98 -11.44 24.56 -11.48
C GLN A 98 -12.49 23.61 -10.92
N ALA A 99 -12.55 22.38 -11.45
CA ALA A 99 -13.52 21.39 -11.01
C ALA A 99 -13.48 21.42 -9.48
N HIS A 100 -14.65 21.60 -8.85
CA HIS A 100 -14.78 21.69 -7.40
C HIS A 100 -14.50 20.29 -6.83
N LEU A 101 -13.24 19.87 -6.91
CA LEU A 101 -12.72 18.65 -6.35
C LEU A 101 -12.58 18.94 -4.86
N SER A 102 -13.29 18.18 -4.04
CA SER A 102 -13.08 18.20 -2.61
C SER A 102 -11.62 17.81 -2.35
N ILE A 103 -10.79 18.80 -2.02
CA ILE A 103 -9.36 18.58 -1.77
C ILE A 103 -9.23 17.89 -0.41
N VAL A 104 -8.59 16.73 -0.38
CA VAL A 104 -8.25 16.05 0.88
C VAL A 104 -7.05 16.77 1.48
N GLU A 105 -7.25 17.47 2.61
CA GLU A 105 -6.18 18.18 3.31
C GLU A 105 -5.56 17.34 4.44
N CYS A 106 -4.39 16.77 4.15
CA CYS A 106 -3.54 16.17 5.17
C CYS A 106 -2.62 17.23 5.82
N PRO A 107 -2.18 17.02 7.07
CA PRO A 107 -1.19 17.88 7.72
C PRO A 107 0.11 18.00 6.90
N ASN A 108 0.87 19.07 7.14
CA ASN A 108 2.18 19.26 6.51
C ASN A 108 3.10 18.04 6.71
N GLY A 109 3.76 17.61 5.64
CA GLY A 109 4.62 16.42 5.65
C GLY A 109 3.87 15.10 5.48
N MET A 110 2.56 15.14 5.19
CA MET A 110 1.75 13.96 4.94
C MET A 110 1.10 13.98 3.57
N VAL A 111 0.76 12.78 3.08
CA VAL A 111 0.05 12.58 1.81
C VAL A 111 -1.21 11.74 2.03
N PRO A 112 -2.33 12.09 1.36
CA PRO A 112 -3.55 11.30 1.43
C PRO A 112 -3.41 10.01 0.60
N ILE A 113 -3.76 8.87 1.19
CA ILE A 113 -3.83 7.57 0.53
C ILE A 113 -5.25 7.04 0.65
N LEU A 114 -5.89 6.72 -0.48
CA LEU A 114 -7.21 6.12 -0.47
C LEU A 114 -7.18 4.76 0.24
N CYS A 115 -8.05 4.58 1.24
CA CYS A 115 -8.23 3.31 1.92
C CYS A 115 -8.97 2.35 0.98
N ASN A 116 -8.31 1.27 0.57
CA ASN A 116 -8.97 0.19 -0.17
C ASN A 116 -9.33 -0.91 0.83
N ASN A 117 -10.59 -0.98 1.22
CA ASN A 117 -11.11 -1.97 2.16
C ASN A 117 -11.40 -3.31 1.48
#